data_AF-A0A8X7N8M9-F1
#
_entry.id   AF-A0A8X7N8M9-F1
#
_cell.length_a   1.000
_cell.length_b   1.000
_cell.length_c   1.000
_cell.angle_alpha   90.00
_cell.angle_beta   90.00
_cell.angle_gamma   90.00
#
_symmetry.space_group_name_H-M   'P 1'
#
loop_
_entity.id
_entity.type
_entity.pdbx_description
1 polymer ?
#
loop_
_entity_poly.entity_id
_entity_poly.type
_entity_poly.pdbx_seq_one_letter_code
_entity_poly.pdbx_strand_id
1 'polypeptide(L)'
;MSLNIPDTQDIITADGYFTRPAEFTAALEKAKTAFQAQLDDTDGWTSAGTREECDVFTKTEDESGVPVVKGTALIEGATPEEVIATIQLPGMRRKWDVRFDGGFNIRRFDYTSYQFYSIAKTPSMFVWARDIGGVQDNILGDDASELRIIQTTVEDEEYLPDAGSYAVSRTRANLEYAGWQVKKQGDDVIATYIVKVHLNGSIPTSVAALVATETPLCVAKVRDTLYTTGFAPYQVTRDSAGKLRSFKSVNITQDFEDGDGSEASAGERKWTSYFMSKGAEEIEIAYDSSRMYPDGVEASVDGDAATVSVDESANRVKISIAEGSEGKRFSVSIAPK
;
A
#
# COMPACT_ATOMS: atom_id res chain seq x y z
N MET A 1 24.31 3.78 11.58
CA MET A 1 24.41 3.88 10.12
C MET A 1 23.16 4.58 9.62
N SER A 2 23.29 5.51 8.67
CA SER A 2 22.15 6.15 8.02
C SER A 2 21.36 5.10 7.23
N LEU A 3 20.04 5.22 7.25
CA LEU A 3 19.13 4.44 6.41
C LEU A 3 19.53 4.67 4.94
N ASN A 4 20.08 3.67 4.26
CA ASN A 4 20.36 3.79 2.82
C ASN A 4 19.08 3.43 2.05
N ILE A 5 18.13 4.36 1.99
CA ILE A 5 16.96 4.21 1.13
C ILE A 5 17.42 4.47 -0.31
N PRO A 6 17.16 3.58 -1.27
CA PRO A 6 17.51 3.83 -2.66
C PRO A 6 16.79 5.07 -3.18
N ASP A 7 17.47 5.85 -4.01
CA ASP A 7 16.82 6.92 -4.76
C ASP A 7 15.76 6.31 -5.68
N THR A 8 14.75 7.09 -6.05
CA THR A 8 13.66 6.65 -6.96
C THR A 8 14.17 5.93 -8.20
N GLN A 9 15.32 6.37 -8.73
CA GLN A 9 15.96 5.81 -9.92
C GLN A 9 16.52 4.39 -9.73
N ASP A 10 16.76 3.96 -8.50
CA ASP A 10 17.43 2.70 -8.16
C ASP A 10 16.46 1.61 -7.67
N ILE A 11 15.16 1.95 -7.57
CA ILE A 11 14.07 0.99 -7.23
C ILE A 11 13.86 -0.06 -8.34
N ILE A 12 14.34 0.23 -9.55
CA ILE A 12 14.32 -0.65 -10.73
C ILE A 12 15.71 -0.76 -11.35
N THR A 13 15.92 -1.77 -12.18
CA THR A 13 17.14 -1.92 -13.00
C THR A 13 17.11 -0.98 -14.23
N ALA A 14 18.22 -0.90 -14.95
CA ALA A 14 18.26 -0.23 -16.26
C ALA A 14 17.30 -0.86 -17.29
N ASP A 15 17.04 -2.17 -17.16
CA ASP A 15 16.22 -2.93 -18.10
C ASP A 15 14.76 -3.08 -17.66
N GLY A 16 14.40 -2.66 -16.45
CA GLY A 16 13.04 -2.74 -15.92
C GLY A 16 13.01 -3.24 -14.49
N TYR A 17 11.98 -4.00 -14.16
CA TYR A 17 11.86 -4.61 -12.85
C TYR A 17 13.03 -5.53 -12.51
N PHE A 18 13.33 -5.65 -11.21
CA PHE A 18 14.23 -6.68 -10.72
C PHE A 18 13.59 -8.06 -10.86
N THR A 19 14.39 -9.09 -11.07
CA THR A 19 13.93 -10.47 -10.86
C THR A 19 13.69 -10.68 -9.37
N ARG A 20 12.49 -11.14 -8.98
CA ARG A 20 12.19 -11.45 -7.58
C ARG A 20 13.06 -12.61 -7.09
N PRO A 21 13.76 -12.48 -5.95
CA PRO A 21 14.48 -13.60 -5.36
C PRO A 21 13.58 -14.80 -5.05
N ALA A 22 14.14 -16.01 -5.11
CA ALA A 22 13.37 -17.25 -4.93
C ALA A 22 12.85 -17.38 -3.48
N GLU A 23 13.66 -16.95 -2.51
CA GLU A 23 13.33 -16.90 -1.10
C GLU A 23 12.20 -15.90 -0.79
N PHE A 24 12.13 -14.77 -1.50
CA PHE A 24 11.03 -13.82 -1.36
C PHE A 24 9.74 -14.40 -1.94
N THR A 25 9.85 -15.10 -3.07
CA THR A 25 8.72 -15.81 -3.68
C THR A 25 8.19 -16.89 -2.73
N ALA A 26 9.06 -17.71 -2.14
CA ALA A 26 8.67 -18.73 -1.17
C ALA A 26 8.01 -18.13 0.09
N ALA A 27 8.54 -17.02 0.61
CA ALA A 27 7.96 -16.31 1.73
C ALA A 27 6.54 -15.79 1.41
N LEU A 28 6.35 -15.17 0.24
CA LEU A 28 5.03 -14.70 -0.19
C LEU A 28 4.03 -15.83 -0.37
N GLU A 29 4.40 -16.95 -0.99
CA GLU A 29 3.48 -18.09 -1.16
C GLU A 29 3.06 -18.69 0.18
N LYS A 30 3.98 -18.76 1.15
CA LYS A 30 3.65 -19.15 2.52
C LYS A 30 2.67 -18.16 3.17
N ALA A 31 2.92 -16.84 3.04
CA ALA A 31 2.06 -15.80 3.60
C ALA A 31 0.66 -15.80 2.95
N LYS A 32 0.58 -15.97 1.62
CA LYS A 32 -0.70 -16.11 0.88
C LYS A 32 -1.49 -17.31 1.38
N THR A 33 -0.83 -18.45 1.54
CA THR A 33 -1.47 -19.68 2.05
C THR A 33 -1.99 -19.48 3.47
N ALA A 34 -1.19 -18.88 4.35
CA ALA A 34 -1.59 -18.59 5.74
C ALA A 34 -2.77 -17.61 5.80
N PHE A 35 -2.71 -16.52 5.03
CA PHE A 35 -3.79 -15.55 4.94
C PHE A 35 -5.08 -16.15 4.40
N GLN A 36 -5.01 -16.95 3.32
CA GLN A 36 -6.16 -17.64 2.77
C GLN A 36 -6.78 -18.60 3.80
N ALA A 37 -5.96 -19.35 4.53
CA ALA A 37 -6.46 -20.22 5.60
C ALA A 37 -7.19 -19.43 6.70
N GLN A 38 -6.77 -18.21 7.00
CA GLN A 38 -7.47 -17.34 7.96
C GLN A 38 -8.78 -16.76 7.43
N LEU A 39 -8.88 -16.52 6.12
CA LEU A 39 -10.13 -16.10 5.48
C LEU A 39 -11.16 -17.23 5.47
N ASP A 40 -10.71 -18.47 5.22
CA ASP A 40 -11.58 -19.64 5.10
C ASP A 40 -12.03 -20.20 6.47
N ASP A 41 -11.32 -19.86 7.55
CA ASP A 41 -11.67 -20.30 8.91
C ASP A 41 -12.83 -19.48 9.50
N THR A 42 -13.96 -20.16 9.73
CA THR A 42 -15.17 -19.58 10.33
C THR A 42 -15.30 -19.83 11.84
N ASP A 43 -14.55 -20.77 12.42
CA ASP A 43 -14.85 -21.33 13.74
C ASP A 43 -13.74 -21.06 14.78
N GLY A 44 -12.54 -20.64 14.35
CA GLY A 44 -11.39 -20.36 15.23
C GLY A 44 -11.31 -18.94 15.81
N TRP A 45 -12.24 -18.05 15.45
CA TRP A 45 -12.18 -16.62 15.82
C TRP A 45 -12.95 -16.30 17.09
N THR A 46 -12.29 -15.59 18.01
CA THR A 46 -12.96 -14.96 19.16
C THR A 46 -13.33 -13.52 18.82
N SER A 47 -14.61 -13.16 18.90
CA SER A 47 -15.03 -11.77 18.73
C SER A 47 -14.56 -10.90 19.90
N ALA A 48 -13.94 -9.77 19.59
CA ALA A 48 -13.61 -8.70 20.53
C ALA A 48 -14.65 -7.55 20.50
N GLY A 49 -15.78 -7.78 19.81
CA GLY A 49 -16.86 -6.82 19.61
C GLY A 49 -16.69 -5.92 18.39
N THR A 50 -17.62 -4.98 18.24
CA THR A 50 -17.64 -4.00 17.16
C THR A 50 -17.21 -2.63 17.70
N ARG A 51 -16.32 -1.94 16.98
CA ARG A 51 -15.87 -0.58 17.31
C ARG A 51 -15.73 0.23 16.03
N GLU A 52 -16.24 1.45 16.03
CA GLU A 52 -16.21 2.32 14.83
C GLU A 52 -16.79 1.61 13.59
N GLU A 53 -17.84 0.81 13.80
CA GLU A 53 -18.48 -0.04 12.76
C GLU A 53 -17.51 -1.03 12.08
N CYS A 54 -16.41 -1.36 12.75
CA CYS A 54 -15.51 -2.45 12.41
C CYS A 54 -15.72 -3.60 13.40
N ASP A 55 -15.99 -4.80 12.88
CA ASP A 55 -16.00 -6.01 13.68
C ASP A 55 -14.57 -6.48 13.90
N VAL A 56 -14.21 -6.71 15.17
CA VAL A 56 -12.85 -7.09 15.57
C VAL A 56 -12.85 -8.52 16.08
N PHE A 57 -11.87 -9.30 15.63
CA PHE A 57 -11.66 -10.67 16.02
C PHE A 57 -10.20 -10.93 16.36
N THR A 58 -9.98 -11.87 17.27
CA THR A 58 -8.65 -12.36 17.63
C THR A 58 -8.63 -13.89 17.62
N LYS A 59 -7.45 -14.44 17.37
CA LYS A 59 -7.19 -15.88 17.39
C LYS A 59 -5.78 -16.16 17.87
N THR A 60 -5.60 -17.18 18.68
CA THR A 60 -4.28 -17.68 19.07
C THR A 60 -4.02 -18.95 18.28
N GLU A 61 -2.98 -18.96 17.45
CA GLU A 61 -2.67 -20.08 16.55
C GLU A 61 -1.65 -21.06 17.14
N ASP A 62 -0.76 -20.57 17.99
CA ASP A 62 0.41 -21.31 18.45
C ASP A 62 0.83 -20.90 19.87
N GLU A 63 1.85 -21.60 20.37
CA GLU A 63 2.39 -21.42 21.72
C GLU A 63 3.19 -20.12 21.88
N SER A 64 3.46 -19.35 20.81
CA SER A 64 4.15 -18.05 20.91
C SER A 64 3.33 -17.03 21.69
N GLY A 65 2.01 -17.23 21.78
CA GLY A 65 1.09 -16.33 22.44
C GLY A 65 0.85 -15.02 21.68
N VAL A 66 1.42 -14.85 20.48
CA VAL A 66 1.14 -13.70 19.61
C VAL A 66 -0.19 -13.93 18.91
N PRO A 67 -1.21 -13.08 19.14
CA PRO A 67 -2.51 -13.27 18.52
C PRO A 67 -2.46 -12.86 17.04
N VAL A 68 -3.23 -13.59 16.24
CA VAL A 68 -3.73 -13.11 14.95
C VAL A 68 -4.91 -12.20 15.22
N VAL A 69 -4.92 -11.05 14.56
CA VAL A 69 -6.00 -10.07 14.69
C VAL A 69 -6.66 -9.87 13.33
N LYS A 70 -7.97 -9.70 13.33
CA LYS A 70 -8.79 -9.47 12.15
C LYS A 70 -9.75 -8.32 12.39
N GLY A 71 -9.83 -7.40 11.43
CA GLY A 71 -10.83 -6.35 11.37
C GLY A 71 -11.62 -6.47 10.07
N THR A 72 -12.94 -6.27 10.14
CA THR A 72 -13.81 -6.25 8.97
C THR A 72 -14.74 -5.05 9.04
N ALA A 73 -14.84 -4.28 7.95
CA ALA A 73 -15.76 -3.16 7.83
C ALA A 73 -16.39 -3.10 6.44
N LEU A 74 -17.66 -2.68 6.39
CA LEU A 74 -18.35 -2.30 5.16
C LEU A 74 -17.93 -0.88 4.77
N ILE A 75 -17.70 -0.68 3.47
CA ILE A 75 -17.38 0.60 2.86
C ILE A 75 -18.37 0.81 1.72
N GLU A 76 -19.24 1.79 1.89
CA GLU A 76 -20.36 2.07 1.01
C GLU A 76 -19.92 2.85 -0.23
N GLY A 77 -20.51 2.52 -1.40
CA GLY A 77 -20.31 3.26 -2.64
C GLY A 77 -18.86 3.37 -3.09
N ALA A 78 -18.05 2.34 -2.85
CA ALA A 78 -16.64 2.29 -3.21
C ALA A 78 -16.32 1.03 -4.01
N THR A 79 -15.34 1.12 -4.89
CA THR A 79 -14.77 -0.02 -5.61
C THR A 79 -13.55 -0.57 -4.88
N PRO A 80 -13.17 -1.85 -5.12
CA PRO A 80 -11.93 -2.38 -4.57
C PRO A 80 -10.71 -1.52 -4.90
N GLU A 81 -10.59 -1.04 -6.14
CA GLU A 81 -9.45 -0.25 -6.59
C GLU A 81 -9.31 1.07 -5.80
N GLU A 82 -10.43 1.76 -5.54
CA GLU A 82 -10.44 3.02 -4.77
C GLU A 82 -9.99 2.79 -3.32
N VAL A 83 -10.46 1.72 -2.67
CA VAL A 83 -10.04 1.39 -1.30
C VAL A 83 -8.54 1.07 -1.24
N ILE A 84 -8.03 0.31 -2.21
CA ILE A 84 -6.60 -0.02 -2.27
C ILE A 84 -5.75 1.23 -2.51
N ALA A 85 -6.20 2.15 -3.35
CA ALA A 85 -5.54 3.43 -3.58
C ALA A 85 -5.47 4.31 -2.31
N THR A 86 -6.42 4.17 -1.38
CA THR A 86 -6.35 4.79 -0.04
C THR A 86 -5.36 4.09 0.90
N ILE A 87 -5.08 2.79 0.72
CA ILE A 87 -4.22 2.01 1.62
C ILE A 87 -2.72 2.20 1.33
N GLN A 88 -2.31 2.18 0.06
CA GLN A 88 -0.93 1.77 -0.27
C GLN A 88 0.14 2.87 -0.24
N LEU A 89 -0.21 4.09 -0.67
CA LEU A 89 0.80 5.15 -0.76
C LEU A 89 1.19 5.65 0.63
N PRO A 90 2.48 5.78 0.97
CA PRO A 90 2.91 6.27 2.28
C PRO A 90 2.24 7.58 2.70
N GLY A 91 2.05 8.52 1.77
CA GLY A 91 1.35 9.79 2.03
C GLY A 91 -0.12 9.59 2.42
N MET A 92 -0.83 8.66 1.76
CA MET A 92 -2.19 8.29 2.13
C MET A 92 -2.23 7.51 3.45
N ARG A 93 -1.28 6.59 3.65
CA ARG A 93 -1.19 5.78 4.87
C ARG A 93 -1.04 6.62 6.14
N ARG A 94 -0.32 7.75 6.09
CA ARG A 94 -0.22 8.69 7.22
C ARG A 94 -1.57 9.23 7.70
N LYS A 95 -2.59 9.25 6.85
CA LYS A 95 -3.93 9.77 7.18
C LYS A 95 -4.75 8.81 8.02
N TRP A 96 -4.60 7.50 7.82
CA TRP A 96 -5.39 6.48 8.51
C TRP A 96 -4.58 5.66 9.53
N ASP A 97 -3.29 5.45 9.32
CA ASP A 97 -2.42 4.69 10.23
C ASP A 97 -1.70 5.63 11.20
N VAL A 98 -2.29 5.82 12.37
CA VAL A 98 -1.70 6.70 13.41
C VAL A 98 -0.31 6.26 13.86
N ARG A 99 0.01 4.96 13.71
CA ARG A 99 1.29 4.37 14.09
C ARG A 99 2.30 4.40 12.96
N PHE A 100 1.92 4.73 11.73
CA PHE A 100 2.84 4.81 10.62
C PHE A 100 3.73 6.05 10.72
N ASP A 101 5.04 5.85 10.59
CA ASP A 101 6.06 6.91 10.62
C ASP A 101 6.69 7.14 9.24
N GLY A 102 6.85 6.09 8.44
CA GLY A 102 7.41 6.19 7.10
C GLY A 102 7.43 4.85 6.38
N GLY A 103 7.49 4.88 5.06
CA GLY A 103 7.48 3.69 4.23
C GLY A 103 8.11 3.98 2.88
N PHE A 104 8.87 3.01 2.37
CA PHE A 104 9.69 3.17 1.18
C PHE A 104 9.63 1.89 0.35
N ASN A 105 9.55 2.06 -0.97
CA ASN A 105 9.80 0.97 -1.91
C ASN A 105 11.31 0.82 -2.06
N ILE A 106 11.79 -0.41 -1.88
CA ILE A 106 13.22 -0.72 -1.93
C ILE A 106 13.59 -1.25 -3.31
N ARG A 107 12.83 -2.22 -3.80
CA ARG A 107 12.97 -2.80 -5.14
C ARG A 107 11.61 -3.20 -5.67
N ARG A 108 11.42 -3.10 -6.98
CA ARG A 108 10.17 -3.52 -7.62
C ARG A 108 10.39 -4.71 -8.55
N PHE A 109 9.52 -5.70 -8.44
CA PHE A 109 9.61 -6.98 -9.16
C PHE A 109 8.59 -7.08 -10.29
N ASP A 110 7.46 -6.41 -10.15
CA ASP A 110 6.50 -6.13 -11.21
C ASP A 110 5.60 -4.94 -10.83
N TYR A 111 4.57 -4.66 -11.63
CA TYR A 111 3.63 -3.58 -11.36
C TYR A 111 2.92 -3.73 -9.99
N THR A 112 2.70 -4.96 -9.54
CA THR A 112 1.97 -5.35 -8.33
C THR A 112 2.85 -5.87 -7.19
N SER A 113 4.15 -6.04 -7.40
CA SER A 113 5.05 -6.75 -6.49
C SER A 113 6.31 -5.95 -6.19
N TYR A 114 6.60 -5.74 -4.91
CA TYR A 114 7.75 -4.94 -4.48
C TYR A 114 8.24 -5.32 -3.08
N GLN A 115 9.52 -5.07 -2.85
CA GLN A 115 10.13 -5.05 -1.53
C GLN A 115 9.92 -3.68 -0.90
N PHE A 116 9.58 -3.65 0.38
CA PHE A 116 9.33 -2.43 1.12
C PHE A 116 10.12 -2.39 2.43
N TYR A 117 10.31 -1.16 2.91
CA TYR A 117 10.76 -0.87 4.27
C TYR A 117 9.75 0.06 4.93
N SER A 118 9.16 -0.37 6.05
CA SER A 118 8.15 0.39 6.80
C SER A 118 8.64 0.68 8.21
N ILE A 119 8.34 1.88 8.70
CA ILE A 119 8.67 2.38 10.03
C ILE A 119 7.37 2.69 10.75
N ALA A 120 7.25 2.18 11.97
CA ALA A 120 6.16 2.50 12.88
C ALA A 120 6.69 3.32 14.07
N LYS A 121 5.90 4.32 14.47
CA LYS A 121 6.13 5.16 15.65
C LYS A 121 6.23 4.30 16.91
N THR A 122 6.84 4.88 17.94
CA THR A 122 6.84 4.26 19.28
C THR A 122 5.40 4.10 19.79
N PRO A 123 4.99 2.89 20.22
CA PRO A 123 3.66 2.69 20.76
C PRO A 123 3.51 3.21 22.20
N SER A 124 4.62 3.45 22.91
CA SER A 124 4.63 4.09 24.24
C SER A 124 6.05 4.49 24.64
N MET A 125 6.18 5.40 25.60
CA MET A 125 7.47 5.90 26.11
C MET A 125 8.47 4.82 26.59
N PHE A 126 8.02 3.58 26.83
CA PHE A 126 8.85 2.47 27.30
C PHE A 126 9.28 1.51 26.19
N VAL A 127 8.87 1.73 24.94
CA VAL A 127 9.14 0.79 23.86
C VAL A 127 9.60 1.52 22.61
N TRP A 128 10.69 1.05 22.01
CA TRP A 128 11.27 1.65 20.80
C TRP A 128 10.34 1.61 19.59
N ALA A 129 10.59 2.44 18.60
CA ALA A 129 9.91 2.37 17.31
C ALA A 129 10.18 1.00 16.63
N ARG A 130 9.30 0.59 15.71
CA ARG A 130 9.48 -0.66 14.94
C ARG A 130 9.83 -0.35 13.52
N ASP A 131 10.64 -1.22 12.91
CA ASP A 131 10.74 -1.30 11.47
C ASP A 131 10.40 -2.70 10.97
N ILE A 132 9.98 -2.78 9.71
CA ILE A 132 9.69 -4.02 8.98
C ILE A 132 10.33 -3.88 7.60
N GLY A 133 11.26 -4.78 7.29
CA GLY A 133 11.67 -5.06 5.93
C GLY A 133 10.85 -6.23 5.41
N GLY A 134 10.24 -6.08 4.24
CA GLY A 134 9.30 -7.07 3.74
C GLY A 134 9.12 -7.04 2.23
N VAL A 135 8.32 -7.97 1.75
CA VAL A 135 7.89 -8.06 0.36
C VAL A 135 6.37 -8.12 0.30
N GLN A 136 5.79 -7.56 -0.76
CA GLN A 136 4.36 -7.46 -0.97
C GLN A 136 3.96 -7.92 -2.37
N ASP A 137 2.78 -8.54 -2.48
CA ASP A 137 2.03 -8.72 -3.72
C ASP A 137 0.65 -8.05 -3.62
N ASN A 138 0.25 -7.37 -4.70
CA ASN A 138 -1.13 -6.96 -4.97
C ASN A 138 -1.77 -7.96 -5.92
N ILE A 139 -2.73 -8.74 -5.44
CA ILE A 139 -3.40 -9.76 -6.24
C ILE A 139 -4.68 -9.14 -6.80
N LEU A 140 -4.72 -8.98 -8.12
CA LEU A 140 -5.89 -8.51 -8.85
C LEU A 140 -6.79 -9.69 -9.17
N GLY A 141 -8.02 -9.73 -8.62
CA GLY A 141 -9.00 -10.77 -8.95
C GLY A 141 -9.38 -10.73 -10.43
N ASP A 142 -9.96 -11.78 -11.00
CA ASP A 142 -10.18 -11.81 -12.45
C ASP A 142 -11.25 -10.81 -12.95
N ASP A 143 -12.27 -10.54 -12.14
CA ASP A 143 -13.50 -9.85 -12.53
C ASP A 143 -13.72 -8.47 -11.86
N ALA A 144 -12.67 -7.90 -11.26
CA ALA A 144 -12.73 -6.66 -10.48
C ALA A 144 -13.62 -6.73 -9.23
N SER A 145 -14.09 -7.92 -8.83
CA SER A 145 -14.87 -8.08 -7.61
C SER A 145 -14.01 -8.11 -6.35
N GLU A 146 -12.71 -8.36 -6.50
CA GLU A 146 -11.82 -8.57 -5.38
C GLU A 146 -10.38 -8.10 -5.66
N LEU A 147 -9.78 -7.47 -4.66
CA LEU A 147 -8.35 -7.17 -4.59
C LEU A 147 -7.78 -7.64 -3.26
N ARG A 148 -6.54 -8.14 -3.31
CA ARG A 148 -5.81 -8.48 -2.08
C ARG A 148 -4.44 -7.83 -2.06
N ILE A 149 -4.01 -7.46 -0.87
CA ILE A 149 -2.62 -7.06 -0.60
C ILE A 149 -2.08 -8.09 0.37
N ILE A 150 -0.94 -8.73 0.07
CA ILE A 150 -0.30 -9.70 0.97
C ILE A 150 1.13 -9.26 1.22
N GLN A 151 1.51 -9.21 2.49
CA GLN A 151 2.82 -8.76 2.95
C GLN A 151 3.44 -9.78 3.91
N THR A 152 4.76 -9.91 3.87
CA THR A 152 5.54 -10.72 4.82
C THR A 152 6.94 -10.15 4.98
N THR A 153 7.59 -10.44 6.11
CA THR A 153 9.01 -10.11 6.32
C THR A 153 9.92 -10.96 5.45
N VAL A 154 10.99 -10.34 4.97
CA VAL A 154 12.14 -10.99 4.33
C VAL A 154 13.43 -10.34 4.85
N GLU A 155 14.52 -11.09 4.82
CA GLU A 155 15.85 -10.57 5.13
C GLU A 155 16.57 -10.17 3.84
N ASP A 156 17.33 -9.08 3.89
CA ASP A 156 18.09 -8.55 2.77
C ASP A 156 19.17 -7.59 3.27
N GLU A 157 20.36 -8.11 3.54
CA GLU A 157 21.48 -7.33 4.07
C GLU A 157 22.05 -6.32 3.04
N GLU A 158 21.73 -6.47 1.75
CA GLU A 158 22.23 -5.59 0.69
C GLU A 158 21.41 -4.30 0.61
N TYR A 159 20.07 -4.41 0.66
CA TYR A 159 19.18 -3.28 0.42
C TYR A 159 18.41 -2.80 1.66
N LEU A 160 18.28 -3.63 2.70
CA LEU A 160 17.63 -3.19 3.93
C LEU A 160 18.64 -2.64 4.93
N PRO A 161 18.25 -1.63 5.71
CA PRO A 161 19.02 -1.22 6.86
C PRO A 161 19.20 -2.39 7.82
N ASP A 162 20.37 -2.43 8.48
CA ASP A 162 20.63 -3.33 9.61
C ASP A 162 19.42 -3.40 10.54
N ALA A 163 19.07 -4.61 10.98
CA ALA A 163 18.02 -4.80 11.96
C ALA A 163 18.23 -3.85 13.14
N GLY A 164 17.17 -3.14 13.53
CA GLY A 164 17.25 -2.05 14.48
C GLY A 164 18.06 -2.41 15.74
N SER A 165 19.00 -1.54 16.11
CA SER A 165 19.79 -1.63 17.34
C SER A 165 19.49 -0.43 18.25
N TYR A 166 19.97 -0.47 19.49
CA TYR A 166 19.91 0.67 20.42
C TYR A 166 20.41 1.97 19.78
N ALA A 167 21.41 1.90 18.89
CA ALA A 167 21.97 3.06 18.20
C ALA A 167 21.04 3.66 17.14
N VAL A 168 20.06 2.90 16.64
CA VAL A 168 19.07 3.32 15.63
C VAL A 168 17.71 3.63 16.29
N SER A 169 17.57 3.38 17.61
CA SER A 169 16.35 3.59 18.40
C SER A 169 15.12 2.84 17.86
N ARG A 170 15.35 1.67 17.26
CA ARG A 170 14.32 0.84 16.62
C ARG A 170 14.54 -0.64 16.90
N THR A 171 13.48 -1.43 16.85
CA THR A 171 13.53 -2.90 16.92
C THR A 171 12.83 -3.49 15.68
N ARG A 172 13.51 -4.41 14.97
CA ARG A 172 12.95 -5.10 13.80
C ARG A 172 11.82 -6.03 14.22
N ALA A 173 10.61 -5.73 13.75
CA ALA A 173 9.47 -6.62 13.87
C ALA A 173 9.52 -7.68 12.76
N ASN A 174 8.99 -8.87 13.04
CA ASN A 174 8.78 -9.92 12.08
C ASN A 174 7.28 -10.02 11.74
N LEU A 175 6.94 -9.69 10.50
CA LEU A 175 5.61 -9.82 9.96
C LEU A 175 5.48 -11.21 9.35
N GLU A 176 4.83 -12.13 10.06
CA GLU A 176 4.63 -13.50 9.58
C GLU A 176 3.69 -13.52 8.38
N TYR A 177 2.61 -12.74 8.47
CA TYR A 177 1.81 -12.30 7.34
C TYR A 177 0.95 -11.10 7.75
N ALA A 178 0.70 -10.20 6.81
CA ALA A 178 -0.46 -9.31 6.84
C ALA A 178 -1.15 -9.38 5.49
N GLY A 179 -2.48 -9.30 5.51
CA GLY A 179 -3.25 -9.28 4.29
C GLY A 179 -4.49 -8.41 4.39
N TRP A 180 -4.75 -7.67 3.31
CA TRP A 180 -6.02 -7.02 3.04
C TRP A 180 -6.79 -7.83 2.00
N GLN A 181 -8.08 -8.03 2.21
CA GLN A 181 -9.03 -8.45 1.20
C GLN A 181 -10.08 -7.35 1.07
N VAL A 182 -10.23 -6.79 -0.12
CA VAL A 182 -11.31 -5.85 -0.44
C VAL A 182 -12.18 -6.52 -1.48
N LYS A 183 -13.43 -6.83 -1.12
CA LYS A 183 -14.34 -7.61 -1.94
C LYS A 183 -15.69 -6.91 -2.10
N LYS A 184 -16.22 -6.87 -3.31
CA LYS A 184 -17.53 -6.30 -3.61
C LYS A 184 -18.65 -7.01 -2.84
N GLN A 185 -19.59 -6.20 -2.36
CA GLN A 185 -20.88 -6.60 -1.81
C GLN A 185 -21.94 -5.67 -2.41
N GLY A 186 -22.47 -6.03 -3.57
CA GLY A 186 -23.35 -5.12 -4.33
C GLY A 186 -22.58 -3.91 -4.85
N ASP A 187 -23.07 -2.71 -4.56
CA ASP A 187 -22.43 -1.43 -4.89
C ASP A 187 -21.37 -1.00 -3.85
N ASP A 188 -21.28 -1.76 -2.75
CA ASP A 188 -20.35 -1.53 -1.63
C ASP A 188 -19.19 -2.52 -1.69
N VAL A 189 -18.23 -2.38 -0.76
CA VAL A 189 -17.17 -3.36 -0.54
C VAL A 189 -17.03 -3.70 0.94
N ILE A 190 -16.68 -4.95 1.22
CA ILE A 190 -16.16 -5.35 2.53
C ILE A 190 -14.64 -5.32 2.45
N ALA A 191 -14.03 -4.55 3.36
CA ALA A 191 -12.60 -4.60 3.63
C ALA A 191 -12.33 -5.48 4.86
N THR A 192 -11.48 -6.49 4.69
CA THR A 192 -10.98 -7.35 5.77
C THR A 192 -9.47 -7.23 5.87
N TYR A 193 -8.95 -6.96 7.06
CA TYR A 193 -7.52 -6.89 7.35
C TYR A 193 -7.15 -7.94 8.39
N ILE A 194 -6.20 -8.81 8.09
CA ILE A 194 -5.71 -9.87 8.99
C ILE A 194 -4.20 -9.74 9.16
N VAL A 195 -3.73 -9.76 10.40
CA VAL A 195 -2.31 -9.58 10.71
C VAL A 195 -1.85 -10.56 11.78
N LYS A 196 -0.68 -11.15 11.56
CA LYS A 196 0.13 -11.79 12.58
C LYS A 196 1.54 -11.19 12.56
N VAL A 197 1.88 -10.45 13.61
CA VAL A 197 3.14 -9.70 13.70
C VAL A 197 3.81 -9.89 15.05
N HIS A 198 5.06 -10.31 15.02
CA HIS A 198 5.95 -10.40 16.16
C HIS A 198 6.71 -9.08 16.29
N LEU A 199 6.29 -8.24 17.23
CA LEU A 199 6.87 -6.91 17.41
C LEU A 199 8.32 -6.93 17.95
N ASN A 200 8.76 -8.09 18.45
CA ASN A 200 10.07 -8.37 19.03
C ASN A 200 10.51 -7.45 20.19
N GLY A 201 11.55 -7.88 20.91
CA GLY A 201 12.04 -7.20 22.11
C GLY A 201 11.12 -7.32 23.32
N SER A 202 11.46 -6.61 24.40
CA SER A 202 10.70 -6.64 25.65
C SER A 202 9.51 -5.67 25.58
N ILE A 203 8.31 -6.20 25.39
CA ILE A 203 7.07 -5.42 25.28
C ILE A 203 6.18 -5.70 26.49
N PRO A 204 5.77 -4.67 27.25
CA PRO A 204 4.76 -4.85 28.30
C PRO A 204 3.47 -5.41 27.72
N THR A 205 2.82 -6.34 28.43
CA THR A 205 1.56 -6.97 28.01
C THR A 205 0.47 -5.96 27.66
N SER A 206 0.40 -4.84 28.38
CA SER A 206 -0.55 -3.76 28.09
C SER A 206 -0.32 -3.10 26.73
N VAL A 207 0.95 -2.93 26.32
CA VAL A 207 1.30 -2.39 25.00
C VAL A 207 1.01 -3.41 23.90
N ALA A 208 1.30 -4.69 24.13
CA ALA A 208 0.95 -5.75 23.18
C ALA A 208 -0.57 -5.84 22.97
N ALA A 209 -1.35 -5.75 24.05
CA ALA A 209 -2.82 -5.74 24.00
C ALA A 209 -3.37 -4.50 23.28
N LEU A 210 -2.77 -3.32 23.51
CA LEU A 210 -3.10 -2.10 22.77
C LEU A 210 -2.87 -2.32 21.27
N VAL A 211 -1.68 -2.80 20.89
CA VAL A 211 -1.36 -3.04 19.47
C VAL A 211 -2.37 -3.98 18.83
N ALA A 212 -2.64 -5.13 19.48
CA ALA A 212 -3.61 -6.11 19.01
C ALA A 212 -5.03 -5.56 18.89
N THR A 213 -5.39 -4.53 19.67
CA THR A 213 -6.71 -3.91 19.64
C THR A 213 -6.87 -2.88 18.52
N GLU A 214 -5.88 -2.01 18.27
CA GLU A 214 -6.03 -0.97 17.23
C GLU A 214 -5.56 -1.41 15.83
N THR A 215 -4.71 -2.43 15.69
CA THR A 215 -4.32 -2.95 14.36
C THR A 215 -5.52 -3.36 13.50
N PRO A 216 -6.51 -4.13 13.99
CA PRO A 216 -7.67 -4.48 13.17
C PRO A 216 -8.55 -3.26 12.84
N LEU A 217 -8.52 -2.18 13.64
CA LEU A 217 -9.30 -0.96 13.37
C LEU A 217 -8.80 -0.14 12.17
N CYS A 218 -7.65 -0.50 11.60
CA CYS A 218 -7.16 0.12 10.36
C CYS A 218 -8.21 0.09 9.24
N VAL A 219 -9.07 -0.94 9.15
CA VAL A 219 -10.14 -0.98 8.14
C VAL A 219 -11.15 0.16 8.30
N ALA A 220 -11.54 0.49 9.54
CA ALA A 220 -12.42 1.63 9.83
C ALA A 220 -11.72 2.95 9.49
N LYS A 221 -10.44 3.10 9.84
CA LYS A 221 -9.68 4.32 9.53
C LYS A 221 -9.49 4.52 8.02
N VAL A 222 -9.33 3.44 7.25
CA VAL A 222 -9.29 3.50 5.78
C VAL A 222 -10.63 3.94 5.22
N ARG A 223 -11.75 3.36 5.69
CA ARG A 223 -13.12 3.80 5.32
C ARG A 223 -13.31 5.29 5.59
N ASP A 224 -13.02 5.71 6.82
CA ASP A 224 -13.22 7.11 7.23
C ASP A 224 -12.35 8.06 6.40
N THR A 225 -11.12 7.66 6.07
CA THR A 225 -10.22 8.43 5.19
C THR A 225 -10.76 8.50 3.76
N LEU A 226 -11.27 7.40 3.22
CA LEU A 226 -11.90 7.39 1.90
C LEU A 226 -13.10 8.34 1.86
N TYR A 227 -13.96 8.36 2.89
CA TYR A 227 -15.13 9.24 2.93
C TYR A 227 -14.77 10.71 3.10
N THR A 228 -13.76 11.02 3.90
CA THR A 228 -13.39 12.40 4.23
C THR A 228 -12.38 13.03 3.27
N THR A 229 -11.48 12.22 2.71
CA THR A 229 -10.38 12.69 1.83
C THR A 229 -10.54 12.20 0.40
N GLY A 230 -11.07 10.99 0.18
CA GLY A 230 -11.06 10.31 -1.11
C GLY A 230 -9.87 9.35 -1.27
N PHE A 231 -9.61 8.95 -2.51
CA PHE A 231 -8.51 8.05 -2.87
C PHE A 231 -7.46 8.77 -3.73
N ALA A 232 -6.19 8.39 -3.56
CA ALA A 232 -5.10 8.92 -4.39
C ALA A 232 -5.23 8.41 -5.84
N PRO A 233 -4.76 9.17 -6.85
CA PRO A 233 -4.79 8.72 -8.22
C PRO A 233 -4.11 7.35 -8.40
N TYR A 234 -4.69 6.50 -9.25
CA TYR A 234 -4.18 5.16 -9.51
C TYR A 234 -4.31 4.79 -10.99
N GLN A 235 -3.37 3.96 -11.45
CA GLN A 235 -3.38 3.49 -12.83
C GLN A 235 -4.50 2.47 -13.05
N VAL A 236 -5.31 2.69 -14.08
CA VAL A 236 -6.45 1.84 -14.42
C VAL A 236 -5.94 0.52 -14.97
N THR A 237 -6.14 -0.55 -14.21
CA THR A 237 -5.59 -1.89 -14.52
C THR A 237 -6.48 -2.71 -15.45
N ARG A 238 -7.66 -2.20 -15.83
CA ARG A 238 -8.64 -2.94 -16.63
C ARG A 238 -9.08 -2.16 -17.86
N ASP A 239 -9.39 -2.89 -18.93
CA ASP A 239 -10.02 -2.31 -20.11
C ASP A 239 -11.54 -2.15 -19.90
N SER A 240 -12.22 -1.58 -20.90
CA SER A 240 -13.67 -1.38 -20.88
C SER A 240 -14.48 -2.69 -20.85
N ALA A 241 -13.85 -3.84 -21.13
CA ALA A 241 -14.44 -5.16 -21.00
C ALA A 241 -14.15 -5.81 -19.63
N GLY A 242 -13.46 -5.11 -18.72
CA GLY A 242 -13.10 -5.59 -17.39
C GLY A 242 -11.87 -6.50 -17.34
N LYS A 243 -11.20 -6.72 -18.48
CA LYS A 243 -10.01 -7.58 -18.56
C LYS A 243 -8.79 -6.84 -18.05
N LEU A 244 -7.92 -7.53 -17.32
CA LEU A 244 -6.63 -7.01 -16.89
C LEU A 244 -5.77 -6.58 -18.09
N ARG A 245 -5.26 -5.36 -18.01
CA ARG A 245 -4.33 -4.78 -18.97
C ARG A 245 -2.91 -5.27 -18.68
N SER A 246 -2.16 -5.56 -19.73
CA SER A 246 -0.71 -5.71 -19.65
C SER A 246 -0.06 -4.37 -19.96
N PHE A 247 0.86 -3.93 -19.10
CA PHE A 247 1.62 -2.71 -19.33
C PHE A 247 3.02 -3.03 -19.87
N LYS A 248 3.45 -2.29 -20.89
CA LYS A 248 4.82 -2.36 -21.40
C LYS A 248 5.75 -1.55 -20.50
N SER A 249 5.35 -0.32 -20.20
CA SER A 249 6.14 0.62 -19.44
C SER A 249 6.17 0.23 -17.97
N VAL A 250 7.31 0.52 -17.35
CA VAL A 250 7.59 0.16 -15.96
C VAL A 250 7.12 1.30 -15.07
N ASN A 251 6.15 1.03 -14.20
CA ASN A 251 5.85 1.91 -13.07
C ASN A 251 6.92 1.72 -12.00
N ILE A 252 7.72 2.75 -11.73
CA ILE A 252 8.86 2.71 -10.80
C ILE A 252 8.34 2.84 -9.38
N THR A 253 7.77 4.00 -9.07
CA THR A 253 7.16 4.31 -7.77
C THR A 253 6.09 5.38 -7.93
N GLN A 254 5.36 5.60 -6.84
CA GLN A 254 4.30 6.58 -6.72
C GLN A 254 4.42 7.26 -5.37
N ASP A 255 4.23 8.57 -5.37
CA ASP A 255 4.24 9.41 -4.19
C ASP A 255 2.95 10.22 -4.12
N PHE A 256 2.50 10.48 -2.90
CA PHE A 256 1.38 11.36 -2.62
C PHE A 256 1.79 12.34 -1.52
N GLU A 257 1.72 13.62 -1.84
CA GLU A 257 2.06 14.74 -0.98
C GLU A 257 0.78 15.49 -0.63
N ASP A 258 0.51 15.72 0.65
CA ASP A 258 -0.65 16.49 1.12
C ASP A 258 -0.23 17.68 1.99
N GLY A 259 1.02 18.12 1.80
CA GLY A 259 1.67 19.12 2.64
C GLY A 259 1.96 18.67 4.07
N ASP A 260 2.45 19.61 4.87
CA ASP A 260 2.72 19.47 6.31
C ASP A 260 1.54 19.91 7.20
N GLY A 261 0.40 20.22 6.59
CA GLY A 261 -0.79 20.71 7.28
C GLY A 261 -0.73 22.19 7.68
N SER A 262 0.31 22.93 7.32
CA SER A 262 0.32 24.39 7.39
C SER A 262 -0.59 24.99 6.33
N GLU A 263 -1.08 26.21 6.55
CA GLU A 263 -1.91 26.92 5.57
C GLU A 263 -1.23 27.08 4.18
N ALA A 264 0.11 27.01 4.13
CA ALA A 264 0.90 27.18 2.91
C ALA A 264 1.05 25.90 2.07
N SER A 265 0.99 24.72 2.67
CA SER A 265 1.17 23.44 1.95
C SER A 265 -0.02 22.47 2.13
N ALA A 266 -0.91 22.73 3.08
CA ALA A 266 -2.16 22.01 3.22
C ALA A 266 -2.96 22.13 1.92
N GLY A 267 -3.27 20.99 1.30
CA GLY A 267 -3.98 20.96 0.03
C GLY A 267 -3.10 20.84 -1.20
N GLU A 268 -1.77 20.64 -1.08
CA GLU A 268 -0.94 20.27 -2.24
C GLU A 268 -1.54 19.07 -2.99
N ARG A 269 -2.05 18.07 -2.23
CA ARG A 269 -2.71 16.83 -2.73
C ARG A 269 -2.11 16.33 -4.03
N LYS A 270 -0.78 16.37 -4.13
CA LYS A 270 -0.05 16.14 -5.35
C LYS A 270 0.30 14.67 -5.40
N TRP A 271 -0.14 14.03 -6.46
CA TRP A 271 0.28 12.68 -6.79
C TRP A 271 1.35 12.73 -7.87
N THR A 272 2.44 12.01 -7.67
CA THR A 272 3.49 11.87 -8.68
C THR A 272 3.75 10.41 -8.94
N SER A 273 3.85 10.01 -10.20
CA SER A 273 4.31 8.67 -10.55
C SER A 273 5.47 8.71 -11.53
N TYR A 274 6.45 7.87 -11.26
CA TYR A 274 7.68 7.75 -12.03
C TYR A 274 7.61 6.52 -12.91
N PHE A 275 7.97 6.69 -14.18
CA PHE A 275 7.89 5.64 -15.19
C PHE A 275 9.20 5.49 -15.95
N MET A 276 9.40 4.31 -16.52
CA MET A 276 10.36 4.06 -17.59
C MET A 276 9.63 3.47 -18.79
N SER A 277 9.74 4.14 -19.94
CA SER A 277 9.12 3.70 -21.19
C SER A 277 9.76 2.41 -21.71
N LYS A 278 8.93 1.51 -22.22
CA LYS A 278 9.34 0.32 -23.00
C LYS A 278 8.74 0.32 -24.41
N GLY A 279 8.40 1.52 -24.89
CA GLY A 279 7.84 1.77 -26.21
C GLY A 279 6.44 2.36 -26.16
N ALA A 280 5.86 2.60 -27.33
CA ALA A 280 4.57 3.27 -27.45
C ALA A 280 3.46 2.52 -26.70
N GLU A 281 2.73 3.28 -25.87
CA GLU A 281 1.69 2.81 -24.96
C GLU A 281 0.80 3.97 -24.51
N GLU A 282 -0.46 3.66 -24.20
CA GLU A 282 -1.36 4.58 -23.52
C GLU A 282 -1.70 4.03 -22.13
N ILE A 283 -1.56 4.89 -21.12
CA ILE A 283 -1.87 4.57 -19.71
C ILE A 283 -2.94 5.55 -19.24
N GLU A 284 -3.93 5.04 -18.51
CA GLU A 284 -4.97 5.86 -17.88
C GLU A 284 -4.77 5.88 -16.37
N ILE A 285 -4.88 7.06 -15.77
CA ILE A 285 -4.88 7.26 -14.32
C ILE A 285 -6.28 7.75 -13.91
N ALA A 286 -6.94 7.03 -13.01
CA ALA A 286 -8.17 7.47 -12.38
C ALA A 286 -7.86 8.39 -11.20
N TYR A 287 -8.71 9.39 -10.96
CA TYR A 287 -8.63 10.27 -9.80
C TYR A 287 -10.02 10.50 -9.19
N ASP A 288 -10.07 10.85 -7.91
CA ASP A 288 -11.31 11.13 -7.19
C ASP A 288 -11.75 12.57 -7.40
N SER A 289 -12.69 12.80 -8.31
CA SER A 289 -13.28 14.12 -8.56
C SER A 289 -14.40 14.52 -7.60
N SER A 290 -14.76 13.63 -6.67
CA SER A 290 -15.85 13.90 -5.72
C SER A 290 -15.35 14.40 -4.37
N ARG A 291 -14.18 13.93 -3.94
CA ARG A 291 -13.63 14.21 -2.60
C ARG A 291 -12.22 14.78 -2.64
N MET A 292 -11.32 14.14 -3.39
CA MET A 292 -9.91 14.56 -3.40
C MET A 292 -9.68 15.80 -4.26
N TYR A 293 -10.29 15.83 -5.45
CA TYR A 293 -10.13 16.87 -6.46
C TYR A 293 -11.50 17.38 -6.97
N PRO A 294 -12.34 17.98 -6.10
CA PRO A 294 -13.69 18.41 -6.45
C PRO A 294 -13.73 19.44 -7.59
N ASP A 295 -12.70 20.27 -7.69
CA ASP A 295 -12.58 21.32 -8.71
C ASP A 295 -11.84 20.83 -9.98
N GLY A 296 -11.51 19.53 -10.04
CA GLY A 296 -10.73 18.92 -11.11
C GLY A 296 -9.22 18.93 -10.84
N VAL A 297 -8.45 18.50 -11.84
CA VAL A 297 -7.00 18.34 -11.74
C VAL A 297 -6.25 19.02 -12.88
N GLU A 298 -5.01 19.42 -12.61
CA GLU A 298 -4.00 19.66 -13.62
C GLU A 298 -3.03 18.47 -13.68
N ALA A 299 -2.60 18.12 -14.89
CA ALA A 299 -1.62 17.06 -15.11
C ALA A 299 -0.42 17.60 -15.89
N SER A 300 0.79 17.21 -15.46
CA SER A 300 2.04 17.58 -16.13
C SER A 300 2.96 16.39 -16.27
N VAL A 301 3.87 16.47 -17.25
CA VAL A 301 4.93 15.49 -17.47
C VAL A 301 6.27 16.18 -17.29
N ASP A 302 7.18 15.56 -16.55
CA ASP A 302 8.60 15.88 -16.59
C ASP A 302 9.36 14.79 -17.35
N GLY A 303 10.17 15.20 -18.32
CA GLY A 303 10.78 14.34 -19.33
C GLY A 303 10.11 14.45 -20.71
N ASP A 304 10.75 13.86 -21.74
CA ASP A 304 10.34 13.98 -23.15
C ASP A 304 9.80 12.67 -23.76
N ALA A 305 9.49 11.69 -22.90
CA ALA A 305 9.02 10.36 -23.32
C ALA A 305 7.49 10.28 -23.51
N ALA A 306 6.73 11.20 -22.91
CA ALA A 306 5.28 11.13 -22.85
C ALA A 306 4.62 12.51 -22.90
N THR A 307 3.32 12.51 -23.19
CA THR A 307 2.42 13.66 -23.06
C THR A 307 1.22 13.28 -22.20
N VAL A 308 0.55 14.25 -21.60
CA VAL A 308 -0.65 14.03 -20.79
C VAL A 308 -1.82 14.88 -21.23
N SER A 309 -3.03 14.35 -21.06
CA SER A 309 -4.29 15.07 -21.24
C SER A 309 -5.27 14.69 -20.14
N VAL A 310 -6.06 15.64 -19.66
CA VAL A 310 -7.11 15.41 -18.66
C VAL A 310 -8.46 15.24 -19.36
N ASP A 311 -9.16 14.16 -19.06
CA ASP A 311 -10.57 13.93 -19.39
C ASP A 311 -11.40 14.03 -18.12
N GLU A 312 -11.90 15.24 -17.85
CA GLU A 312 -12.72 15.54 -16.67
C GLU A 312 -14.07 14.81 -16.70
N SER A 313 -14.60 14.50 -17.89
CA SER A 313 -15.89 13.82 -17.99
C SER A 313 -15.81 12.36 -17.55
N ALA A 314 -14.64 11.73 -17.74
CA ALA A 314 -14.37 10.37 -17.32
C ALA A 314 -13.64 10.29 -15.96
N ASN A 315 -13.23 11.43 -15.38
CA ASN A 315 -12.32 11.51 -14.25
C ASN A 315 -11.03 10.71 -14.51
N ARG A 316 -10.40 10.96 -15.66
CA ARG A 316 -9.18 10.28 -16.11
C ARG A 316 -8.10 11.26 -16.54
N VAL A 317 -6.85 10.90 -16.28
CA VAL A 317 -5.68 11.48 -16.93
C VAL A 317 -5.09 10.44 -17.86
N LYS A 318 -4.98 10.77 -19.14
CA LYS A 318 -4.40 9.90 -20.17
C LYS A 318 -2.94 10.28 -20.37
N ILE A 319 -2.06 9.30 -20.25
CA ILE A 319 -0.62 9.39 -20.55
C ILE A 319 -0.39 8.71 -21.89
N SER A 320 0.15 9.44 -22.86
CA SER A 320 0.50 8.92 -24.18
C SER A 320 2.02 8.88 -24.32
N ILE A 321 2.58 7.66 -24.35
CA ILE A 321 4.02 7.42 -24.43
C ILE A 321 4.43 7.30 -25.89
N ALA A 322 5.44 8.07 -26.30
CA ALA A 322 5.86 8.19 -27.69
C ALA A 322 6.61 6.94 -28.19
N GLU A 323 6.50 6.66 -29.48
CA GLU A 323 7.38 5.70 -30.16
C GLU A 323 8.83 6.18 -30.14
N GLY A 324 9.81 5.28 -30.00
CA GLY A 324 11.23 5.65 -29.93
C GLY A 324 11.68 6.21 -28.57
N SER A 325 10.84 6.08 -27.53
CA SER A 325 11.14 6.55 -26.16
C SER A 325 11.69 5.44 -25.25
N GLU A 326 12.04 4.27 -25.78
CA GLU A 326 12.46 3.11 -24.99
C GLU A 326 13.64 3.44 -24.07
N GLY A 327 13.52 3.06 -22.79
CA GLY A 327 14.53 3.33 -21.76
C GLY A 327 14.50 4.75 -21.19
N LYS A 328 13.78 5.69 -21.79
CA LYS A 328 13.60 7.02 -21.21
C LYS A 328 12.74 6.95 -19.95
N ARG A 329 13.17 7.70 -18.94
CA ARG A 329 12.45 7.88 -17.68
C ARG A 329 11.71 9.21 -17.71
N PHE A 330 10.53 9.24 -17.13
CA PHE A 330 9.69 10.43 -17.03
C PHE A 330 8.83 10.34 -15.76
N SER A 331 8.30 11.46 -15.32
CA SER A 331 7.30 11.48 -14.24
C SER A 331 6.03 12.18 -14.68
N VAL A 332 4.91 11.78 -14.09
CA VAL A 332 3.60 12.39 -14.28
C VAL A 332 3.16 12.91 -12.93
N SER A 333 2.83 14.20 -12.85
CA SER A 333 2.25 14.82 -11.66
C SER A 333 0.78 15.14 -11.91
N ILE A 334 -0.08 14.88 -10.92
CA ILE A 334 -1.48 15.28 -10.87
C ILE A 334 -1.66 16.09 -9.59
N ALA A 335 -2.20 17.31 -9.73
CA ALA A 335 -2.44 18.23 -8.62
C ALA A 335 -3.84 18.86 -8.75
N PRO A 336 -4.41 19.42 -7.66
CA PRO A 336 -5.62 20.23 -7.74
C PRO A 336 -5.45 21.41 -8.70
N LYS A 337 -6.55 21.85 -9.31
CA LYS A 337 -6.63 23.13 -10.03
C LYS A 337 -6.70 24.34 -9.08
#